data_AF-A0A9P9E592-F1
#
_entry.id   AF-A0A9P9E592-F1
#
_cell.length_a   1.000
_cell.length_b   1.000
_cell.length_c   1.000
_cell.angle_alpha   90.00
_cell.angle_beta   90.00
_cell.angle_gamma   90.00
#
_symmetry.space_group_name_H-M   'P 1'
#
loop_
_entity.id
_entity.type
_entity.pdbx_description
1 polymer ?
#
loop_
_entity_poly.entity_id
_entity_poly.type
_entity_poly.pdbx_seq_one_letter_code
_entity_poly.pdbx_strand_id
1 'polypeptide(L)'
;MDPNLNDQARRQWNMQYFLGKDPSEFGEFGSDAYTLISPQVEFIAPFAGWGHLELKGGSGGMRLCSGPGNVLGITDQGEDDLFLLPWDHVEQVVIVPDPSSKVVNGADDMLRVFIIPTGATGVSAVTKQYPQIVQFKWHNRRGIDGSIRGTMLDMRDLLKETHFSILRTALDEELGPLGKGVLVYTQHAKTVSKPPLFNCSAVLSPIMGTFLTEKSEGSLLFLPSGIIWLADTVLYLPFNSLKSLHLLFIRDEASATAEDRSPIVAMGMILSVTEPFYEAQGHAVGAKTLHFTNIENFASVEPSIQNYSLAHGINFMKLEQTFYDYAQGQMMTGYMPLADPAM
;
A
#
# COMPACT_ATOMS: atom_id res chain seq x y z
N MET A 1 18.58 -11.75 -11.15
CA MET A 1 17.66 -12.90 -11.32
C MET A 1 18.43 -14.05 -11.94
N ASP A 2 18.08 -15.30 -11.62
CA ASP A 2 18.76 -16.48 -12.17
C ASP A 2 18.37 -16.64 -13.66
N PRO A 3 19.32 -16.59 -14.61
CA PRO A 3 19.05 -16.69 -16.03
C PRO A 3 18.56 -18.10 -16.48
N ASN A 4 18.35 -19.05 -15.57
CA ASN A 4 18.00 -20.44 -15.88
C ASN A 4 16.52 -20.85 -15.60
N LEU A 5 15.61 -19.90 -15.38
CA LEU A 5 14.18 -20.25 -15.27
C LEU A 5 13.65 -20.73 -16.62
N ASN A 6 13.12 -21.96 -16.67
CA ASN A 6 12.49 -22.49 -17.89
C ASN A 6 11.22 -21.71 -18.27
N ASP A 7 10.85 -21.73 -19.55
CA ASP A 7 9.71 -20.95 -20.09
C ASP A 7 8.38 -21.24 -19.36
N GLN A 8 8.17 -22.45 -18.85
CA GLN A 8 6.97 -22.80 -18.10
C GLN A 8 6.93 -22.14 -16.72
N ALA A 9 8.04 -22.17 -15.98
CA ALA A 9 8.17 -21.51 -14.69
C ALA A 9 8.01 -19.99 -14.84
N ARG A 10 8.54 -19.44 -15.94
CA ARG A 10 8.41 -18.03 -16.31
C ARG A 10 6.97 -17.63 -16.65
N ARG A 11 6.25 -18.47 -17.41
CA ARG A 11 4.80 -18.27 -17.67
C ARG A 11 3.98 -18.35 -16.38
N GLN A 12 4.25 -19.31 -15.51
CA GLN A 12 3.54 -19.41 -14.21
C GLN A 12 3.79 -18.20 -13.33
N TRP A 13 4.98 -17.62 -13.39
CA TRP A 13 5.34 -16.40 -12.70
C TRP A 13 4.62 -15.15 -13.23
N ASN A 14 4.49 -15.04 -14.55
CA ASN A 14 3.77 -13.93 -15.18
C ASN A 14 2.26 -13.94 -14.85
N MET A 15 1.75 -15.11 -14.44
CA MET A 15 0.35 -15.38 -14.16
C MET A 15 -0.05 -15.23 -12.67
N GLN A 16 0.87 -14.82 -11.79
CA GLN A 16 0.59 -14.76 -10.33
C GLN A 16 -0.58 -13.82 -9.97
N TYR A 17 -0.81 -12.80 -10.78
CA TYR A 17 -1.89 -11.83 -10.58
C TYR A 17 -3.27 -12.30 -11.06
N PHE A 18 -3.37 -13.49 -11.67
CA PHE A 18 -4.65 -14.12 -12.02
C PHE A 18 -5.28 -14.87 -10.83
N LEU A 19 -4.61 -14.92 -9.68
CA LEU A 19 -5.17 -15.43 -8.43
C LEU A 19 -5.78 -16.84 -8.55
N GLY A 20 -5.19 -17.68 -9.40
CA GLY A 20 -5.64 -19.06 -9.64
C GLY A 20 -6.76 -19.24 -10.67
N LYS A 21 -7.24 -18.15 -11.29
CA LYS A 21 -8.22 -18.20 -12.39
C LYS A 21 -7.53 -18.38 -13.74
N ASP A 22 -8.26 -18.92 -14.71
CA ASP A 22 -7.74 -19.11 -16.06
C ASP A 22 -7.62 -17.75 -16.77
N PRO A 23 -6.52 -17.46 -17.50
CA PRO A 23 -6.38 -16.21 -18.25
C PRO A 23 -7.52 -15.94 -19.23
N SER A 24 -8.16 -16.97 -19.77
CA SER A 24 -9.31 -16.84 -20.67
C SER A 24 -10.57 -16.28 -19.99
N GLU A 25 -10.62 -16.27 -18.66
CA GLU A 25 -11.69 -15.62 -17.89
C GLU A 25 -11.57 -14.08 -17.91
N PHE A 26 -10.41 -13.55 -18.28
CA PHE A 26 -10.15 -12.12 -18.38
C PHE A 26 -10.04 -11.77 -19.86
N GLY A 27 -10.69 -10.68 -20.27
CA GLY A 27 -10.78 -10.32 -21.68
C GLY A 27 -9.43 -9.93 -22.30
N GLU A 28 -9.49 -9.39 -23.51
CA GLU A 28 -8.39 -9.31 -24.48
C GLU A 28 -7.12 -8.57 -24.01
N PHE A 29 -6.24 -9.26 -23.27
CA PHE A 29 -4.82 -8.89 -23.17
C PHE A 29 -4.11 -8.97 -24.54
N GLY A 30 -4.75 -9.48 -25.59
CA GLY A 30 -4.24 -9.58 -26.96
C GLY A 30 -4.63 -8.45 -27.91
N SER A 31 -5.45 -7.48 -27.50
CA SER A 31 -5.80 -6.33 -28.35
C SER A 31 -4.65 -5.31 -28.45
N ASP A 32 -4.40 -4.76 -29.63
CA ASP A 32 -3.36 -3.75 -29.90
C ASP A 32 -3.76 -2.33 -29.44
N ALA A 33 -5.00 -2.14 -28.98
CA ALA A 33 -5.49 -0.86 -28.51
C ALA A 33 -5.20 -0.66 -27.01
N TYR A 34 -4.22 0.19 -26.71
CA TYR A 34 -3.87 0.57 -25.33
C TYR A 34 -4.52 1.91 -24.97
N THR A 35 -5.18 1.97 -23.82
CA THR A 35 -5.66 3.22 -23.23
C THR A 35 -4.48 4.14 -22.95
N LEU A 36 -3.41 3.58 -22.37
CA LEU A 36 -2.19 4.29 -22.03
C LEU A 36 -0.97 3.37 -22.16
N ILE A 37 0.10 3.88 -22.75
CA ILE A 37 1.45 3.32 -22.68
C ILE A 37 2.34 4.38 -22.05
N SER A 38 2.98 4.02 -20.94
CA SER A 38 3.82 4.92 -20.16
C SER A 38 5.16 5.22 -20.84
N PRO A 39 5.86 6.29 -20.42
CA PRO A 39 7.28 6.38 -20.68
C PRO A 39 8.02 5.28 -19.91
N GLN A 40 9.35 5.19 -20.05
CA GLN A 40 10.12 4.36 -19.12
C GLN A 40 9.97 4.90 -17.70
N VAL A 41 9.62 4.00 -16.78
CA VAL A 41 9.45 4.27 -15.36
C VAL A 41 10.31 3.31 -14.54
N GLU A 42 10.73 3.77 -13.37
CA GLU A 42 11.51 2.96 -12.44
C GLU A 42 10.55 2.11 -11.60
N PHE A 43 10.49 0.81 -11.88
CA PHE A 43 9.79 -0.17 -11.07
C PHE A 43 10.62 -0.54 -9.83
N ILE A 44 9.91 -0.71 -8.73
CA ILE A 44 10.43 -1.20 -7.44
C ILE A 44 9.92 -2.64 -7.21
N ALA A 45 8.68 -2.92 -7.58
CA ALA A 45 8.05 -4.24 -7.52
C ALA A 45 7.02 -4.38 -8.66
N PRO A 46 6.81 -5.60 -9.21
CA PRO A 46 7.36 -6.89 -8.78
C PRO A 46 8.79 -7.17 -9.25
N PHE A 47 9.35 -6.30 -10.08
CA PHE A 47 10.76 -6.32 -10.47
C PHE A 47 11.38 -4.95 -10.22
N ALA A 48 12.69 -4.91 -9.96
CA ALA A 48 13.43 -3.68 -9.80
C ALA A 48 14.09 -3.28 -11.12
N GLY A 49 13.88 -2.05 -11.58
CA GLY A 49 14.54 -1.51 -12.78
C GLY A 49 13.61 -0.70 -13.68
N TRP A 50 14.15 -0.27 -14.82
CA TRP A 50 13.40 0.50 -15.81
C TRP A 50 12.49 -0.39 -16.64
N GLY A 51 11.27 0.09 -16.91
CA GLY A 51 10.28 -0.63 -17.71
C GLY A 51 9.13 0.26 -18.17
N HIS A 52 8.13 -0.35 -18.80
CA HIS A 52 6.91 0.31 -19.25
C HIS A 52 5.67 -0.27 -18.57
N LEU A 53 4.67 0.58 -18.37
CA LEU A 53 3.32 0.26 -17.94
C LEU A 53 2.38 0.46 -19.13
N GLU A 54 1.63 -0.58 -19.44
CA GLU A 54 0.63 -0.60 -20.51
C GLU A 54 -0.74 -0.85 -19.89
N LEU A 55 -1.68 0.09 -20.07
CA LEU A 55 -3.06 -0.01 -19.61
C LEU A 55 -3.95 -0.36 -20.80
N LYS A 56 -4.74 -1.43 -20.67
CA LYS A 56 -5.71 -1.87 -21.69
C LYS A 56 -7.13 -1.55 -21.27
N GLY A 57 -7.92 -1.10 -22.22
CA GLY A 57 -9.32 -0.75 -22.02
C GLY A 57 -10.24 -1.93 -21.72
N GLY A 58 -11.35 -1.65 -21.05
CA GLY A 58 -12.48 -2.58 -20.92
C GLY A 58 -12.20 -3.72 -19.96
N SER A 59 -12.49 -4.97 -20.35
CA SER A 59 -12.26 -6.16 -19.51
C SER A 59 -10.80 -6.64 -19.50
N GLY A 60 -9.87 -5.79 -19.93
CA GLY A 60 -8.45 -6.10 -19.97
C GLY A 60 -7.77 -5.92 -18.61
N GLY A 61 -6.64 -5.25 -18.61
CA GLY A 61 -5.85 -5.03 -17.41
C GLY A 61 -4.58 -4.25 -17.68
N MET A 62 -3.63 -4.43 -16.80
CA MET A 62 -2.31 -3.82 -16.86
C MET A 62 -1.28 -4.84 -17.29
N ARG A 63 -0.33 -4.35 -18.06
CA ARG A 63 0.86 -5.07 -18.47
C ARG A 63 2.10 -4.30 -17.99
N LEU A 64 2.93 -4.98 -17.22
CA LEU A 64 4.20 -4.46 -16.71
C LEU A 64 5.33 -5.12 -17.50
N CYS A 65 6.07 -4.32 -18.24
CA CYS A 65 7.15 -4.76 -19.12
C CYS A 65 8.50 -4.31 -18.54
N SER A 66 9.41 -5.23 -18.23
CA SER A 66 10.77 -4.87 -17.85
C SER A 66 11.62 -4.51 -19.06
N GLY A 67 12.63 -3.66 -18.87
CA GLY A 67 13.69 -3.43 -19.85
C GLY A 67 13.41 -2.29 -20.82
N PRO A 68 14.46 -1.79 -21.50
CA PRO A 68 14.36 -0.60 -22.34
C PRO A 68 13.75 -0.84 -23.72
N GLY A 69 13.58 -2.11 -24.13
CA GLY A 69 13.29 -2.50 -25.50
C GLY A 69 11.82 -2.75 -25.84
N ASN A 70 10.90 -2.81 -24.87
CA ASN A 70 9.63 -3.49 -25.10
C ASN A 70 8.38 -2.63 -25.01
N VAL A 71 7.80 -2.39 -26.19
CA VAL A 71 6.41 -1.94 -26.39
C VAL A 71 5.56 -3.09 -26.95
N LEU A 72 6.17 -4.20 -27.40
CA LEU A 72 5.49 -5.23 -28.19
C LEU A 72 5.86 -6.68 -27.85
N GLY A 73 6.64 -6.93 -26.79
CA GLY A 73 6.75 -8.25 -26.17
C GLY A 73 7.61 -9.29 -26.89
N ILE A 74 8.38 -8.95 -27.90
CA ILE A 74 9.33 -9.88 -28.53
C ILE A 74 10.61 -9.12 -28.87
N THR A 75 11.73 -9.53 -28.30
CA THR A 75 13.06 -9.09 -28.73
C THR A 75 13.93 -10.30 -29.09
N ASP A 76 14.91 -10.08 -29.96
CA ASP A 76 15.90 -11.07 -30.37
C ASP A 76 16.89 -11.46 -29.24
N GLN A 77 16.81 -10.82 -28.07
CA GLN A 77 17.77 -10.98 -26.95
C GLN A 77 17.23 -11.75 -25.75
N GLY A 78 16.05 -12.35 -25.87
CA GLY A 78 15.36 -13.02 -24.77
C GLY A 78 14.04 -12.31 -24.46
N GLU A 79 13.12 -13.06 -23.85
CA GLU A 79 11.84 -12.51 -23.46
C GLU A 79 12.03 -11.59 -22.21
N ASP A 80 11.37 -10.43 -22.14
CA ASP A 80 11.40 -9.56 -20.95
C ASP A 80 10.47 -10.09 -19.85
N ASP A 81 10.66 -9.69 -18.58
CA ASP A 81 9.70 -9.99 -17.52
C ASP A 81 8.38 -9.25 -17.82
N LEU A 82 7.30 -10.04 -17.88
CA LEU A 82 5.98 -9.58 -18.28
C LEU A 82 4.97 -9.95 -17.21
N PHE A 83 4.45 -8.98 -16.49
CA PHE A 83 3.38 -9.24 -15.53
C PHE A 83 2.05 -8.70 -16.04
N LEU A 84 1.02 -9.53 -15.96
CA LEU A 84 -0.32 -9.18 -16.40
C LEU A 84 -1.25 -9.14 -15.19
N LEU A 85 -1.88 -8.00 -14.93
CA LEU A 85 -2.78 -7.79 -13.81
C LEU A 85 -4.16 -7.35 -14.32
N PRO A 86 -5.18 -8.23 -14.26
CA PRO A 86 -6.55 -7.88 -14.65
C PRO A 86 -7.14 -6.77 -13.76
N TRP A 87 -7.99 -5.91 -14.34
CA TRP A 87 -8.65 -4.83 -13.59
C TRP A 87 -9.51 -5.37 -12.43
N ASP A 88 -10.19 -6.50 -12.65
CA ASP A 88 -11.01 -7.18 -11.65
C ASP A 88 -10.22 -7.57 -10.39
N HIS A 89 -8.90 -7.74 -10.53
CA HIS A 89 -8.00 -8.13 -9.45
C HIS A 89 -7.23 -6.96 -8.84
N VAL A 90 -7.54 -5.73 -9.22
CA VAL A 90 -7.02 -4.53 -8.56
C VAL A 90 -7.94 -4.20 -7.39
N GLU A 91 -7.43 -4.29 -6.16
CA GLU A 91 -8.17 -3.83 -4.98
C GLU A 91 -8.27 -2.32 -4.96
N GLN A 92 -7.12 -1.64 -5.13
CA GLN A 92 -7.01 -0.20 -4.98
C GLN A 92 -5.76 0.32 -5.70
N VAL A 93 -5.81 1.57 -6.16
CA VAL A 93 -4.63 2.32 -6.60
C VAL A 93 -4.40 3.49 -5.65
N VAL A 94 -3.19 3.61 -5.12
CA VAL A 94 -2.78 4.71 -4.24
C VAL A 94 -1.59 5.43 -4.86
N ILE A 95 -1.66 6.76 -4.94
CA ILE A 95 -0.56 7.60 -5.39
C ILE A 95 -0.16 8.53 -4.25
N VAL A 96 1.12 8.53 -3.91
CA VAL A 96 1.69 9.36 -2.82
C VAL A 96 2.90 10.14 -3.33
N PRO A 97 3.31 11.23 -2.65
CA PRO A 97 4.58 11.89 -2.96
C PRO A 97 5.74 10.93 -2.68
N ASP A 98 6.70 10.83 -3.60
CA ASP A 98 7.87 10.00 -3.37
C ASP A 98 8.80 10.68 -2.34
N PRO A 99 9.26 9.97 -1.29
CA PRO A 99 10.09 10.55 -0.24
C PRO A 99 11.46 11.05 -0.73
N SER A 100 11.93 10.63 -1.91
CA SER A 100 13.14 11.17 -2.52
C SER A 100 12.93 12.52 -3.22
N SER A 101 11.67 12.94 -3.40
CA SER A 101 11.36 14.22 -4.04
C SER A 101 11.76 15.38 -3.13
N LYS A 102 12.74 16.18 -3.58
CA LYS A 102 13.26 17.35 -2.87
C LYS A 102 12.55 18.66 -3.25
N VAL A 103 11.53 18.61 -4.10
CA VAL A 103 10.94 19.81 -4.73
C VAL A 103 9.67 20.22 -3.99
N VAL A 104 9.67 21.45 -3.46
CA VAL A 104 8.56 22.05 -2.69
C VAL A 104 7.59 22.84 -3.58
N ASN A 105 7.84 22.95 -4.90
CA ASN A 105 7.13 23.89 -5.77
C ASN A 105 6.79 23.35 -7.19
N GLY A 106 6.19 22.15 -7.28
CA GLY A 106 5.13 21.86 -8.28
C GLY A 106 5.51 21.78 -9.76
N ALA A 107 6.79 21.79 -10.12
CA ALA A 107 7.27 21.43 -11.46
C ALA A 107 8.30 20.31 -11.28
N ASP A 108 7.95 19.10 -11.70
CA ASP A 108 8.75 17.86 -11.62
C ASP A 108 8.77 17.15 -10.26
N ASP A 109 7.65 17.15 -9.54
CA ASP A 109 7.48 16.27 -8.38
C ASP A 109 7.53 14.80 -8.81
N MET A 110 8.20 13.98 -8.01
CA MET A 110 8.20 12.53 -8.18
C MET A 110 7.12 11.93 -7.29
N LEU A 111 6.32 11.06 -7.88
CA LEU A 111 5.25 10.34 -7.21
C LEU A 111 5.63 8.86 -7.11
N ARG A 112 5.15 8.21 -6.06
CA ARG A 112 5.17 6.76 -5.93
C ARG A 112 3.76 6.23 -6.14
N VAL A 113 3.61 5.31 -7.08
CA VAL A 113 2.35 4.68 -7.43
C VAL A 113 2.33 3.26 -6.90
N PHE A 114 1.24 2.92 -6.21
CA PHE A 114 0.94 1.59 -5.71
C PHE A 114 -0.31 1.09 -6.40
N ILE A 115 -0.20 0.00 -7.14
CA ILE A 115 -1.36 -0.77 -7.60
C ILE A 115 -1.42 -1.99 -6.70
N ILE A 116 -2.51 -2.13 -5.96
CA ILE A 116 -2.68 -3.15 -4.94
C ILE A 116 -3.54 -4.27 -5.54
N PRO A 117 -2.99 -5.46 -5.78
CA PRO A 117 -3.78 -6.62 -6.15
C PRO A 117 -4.62 -7.11 -4.97
N THR A 118 -5.82 -7.63 -5.23
CA THR A 118 -6.69 -8.21 -4.20
C THR A 118 -6.01 -9.34 -3.42
N GLY A 119 -5.19 -10.16 -4.09
CA GLY A 119 -4.40 -11.22 -3.43
C GLY A 119 -3.19 -10.75 -2.61
N ALA A 120 -2.85 -9.46 -2.64
CA ALA A 120 -1.73 -8.88 -1.89
C ALA A 120 -2.19 -8.02 -0.70
N THR A 121 -3.45 -8.15 -0.30
CA THR A 121 -4.07 -7.35 0.77
C THR A 121 -3.93 -7.99 2.15
N GLY A 122 -4.08 -7.18 3.20
CA GLY A 122 -3.94 -7.62 4.59
C GLY A 122 -2.51 -8.09 4.88
N VAL A 123 -2.37 -9.26 5.51
CA VAL A 123 -1.06 -9.87 5.79
C VAL A 123 -0.55 -10.77 4.66
N SER A 124 -1.25 -10.83 3.53
CA SER A 124 -0.86 -11.68 2.40
C SER A 124 0.51 -11.27 1.84
N ALA A 125 0.80 -9.96 1.78
CA ALA A 125 2.06 -9.44 1.24
C ALA A 125 3.32 -9.89 2.02
N VAL A 126 3.18 -10.32 3.28
CA VAL A 126 4.29 -10.87 4.09
C VAL A 126 4.19 -12.38 4.30
N THR A 127 3.02 -12.97 4.06
CA THR A 127 2.78 -14.40 4.28
C THR A 127 2.92 -15.20 2.97
N LYS A 128 2.62 -14.56 1.84
CA LYS A 128 2.69 -15.12 0.50
C LYS A 128 3.82 -14.43 -0.26
N GLN A 129 4.47 -15.19 -1.13
CA GLN A 129 5.51 -14.64 -1.99
C GLN A 129 4.91 -13.78 -3.12
N TYR A 130 3.70 -14.14 -3.58
CA TYR A 130 2.95 -13.48 -4.65
C TYR A 130 1.43 -13.54 -4.42
N PRO A 131 0.67 -12.64 -5.06
CA PRO A 131 1.14 -11.47 -5.82
C PRO A 131 1.72 -10.38 -4.90
N GLN A 132 2.66 -9.58 -5.43
CA GLN A 132 3.21 -8.42 -4.74
C GLN A 132 2.44 -7.15 -5.11
N ILE A 133 2.38 -6.18 -4.20
CA ILE A 133 1.92 -4.82 -4.54
C ILE A 133 2.86 -4.24 -5.60
N VAL A 134 2.31 -3.83 -6.73
CA VAL A 134 3.08 -3.24 -7.83
C VAL A 134 3.47 -1.82 -7.43
N GLN A 135 4.73 -1.49 -7.62
CA GLN A 135 5.32 -0.23 -7.18
C GLN A 135 6.22 0.35 -8.27
N PHE A 136 5.99 1.61 -8.62
CA PHE A 136 6.86 2.34 -9.53
C PHE A 136 6.85 3.84 -9.24
N LYS A 137 7.88 4.53 -9.73
CA LYS A 137 7.98 5.99 -9.67
C LYS A 137 7.36 6.61 -10.92
N TRP A 138 6.65 7.72 -10.73
CA TRP A 138 5.99 8.46 -11.80
C TRP A 138 6.26 9.95 -11.69
N HIS A 139 6.61 10.59 -12.80
CA HIS A 139 6.88 12.02 -12.85
C HIS A 139 5.58 12.84 -12.96
N ASN A 140 5.53 14.01 -12.31
CA ASN A 140 4.49 15.01 -12.52
C ASN A 140 4.97 16.20 -13.36
N ARG A 141 5.69 15.92 -14.46
CA ARG A 141 6.13 16.97 -15.39
C ARG A 141 4.97 17.51 -16.23
N ARG A 142 5.05 18.80 -16.58
CA ARG A 142 4.07 19.47 -17.45
C ARG A 142 4.40 19.24 -18.93
N GLY A 143 3.35 19.11 -19.74
CA GLY A 143 3.48 18.88 -21.17
C GLY A 143 3.85 17.42 -21.47
N ILE A 144 3.22 16.85 -22.49
CA ILE A 144 3.44 15.47 -22.90
C ILE A 144 4.36 15.45 -24.12
N ASP A 145 5.52 14.84 -23.99
CA ASP A 145 6.61 14.80 -24.98
C ASP A 145 6.61 13.48 -25.76
N GLY A 146 5.49 13.05 -26.32
CA GLY A 146 5.38 11.84 -27.18
C GLY A 146 5.80 10.50 -26.55
N SER A 147 6.37 10.52 -25.35
CA SER A 147 6.82 9.35 -24.59
C SER A 147 5.65 8.59 -23.98
N ILE A 148 4.54 9.30 -23.75
CA ILE A 148 3.25 8.72 -23.40
C ILE A 148 2.47 8.51 -24.70
N ARG A 149 1.90 7.33 -24.88
CA ARG A 149 1.07 6.96 -26.04
C ARG A 149 -0.24 6.34 -25.56
N GLY A 150 -1.20 6.18 -26.46
CA GLY A 150 -2.47 5.51 -26.16
C GLY A 150 -3.69 6.32 -26.64
N THR A 151 -4.82 5.64 -26.75
CA THR A 151 -6.06 6.18 -27.33
C THR A 151 -6.63 7.34 -26.52
N MET A 152 -6.34 7.41 -25.21
CA MET A 152 -6.85 8.48 -24.35
C MET A 152 -6.27 9.87 -24.67
N LEU A 153 -5.19 9.93 -25.47
CA LEU A 153 -4.51 11.17 -25.84
C LEU A 153 -5.20 11.88 -27.01
N ASP A 154 -5.94 11.15 -27.85
CA ASP A 154 -6.47 11.63 -29.13
C ASP A 154 -7.49 12.77 -28.98
N MET A 155 -8.06 12.95 -27.78
CA MET A 155 -9.07 13.97 -27.48
C MET A 155 -8.61 15.04 -26.47
N ARG A 156 -7.31 15.10 -26.14
CA ARG A 156 -6.78 15.98 -25.06
C ARG A 156 -5.92 17.12 -25.58
N ASP A 157 -6.00 18.26 -24.88
CA ASP A 157 -5.07 19.38 -25.05
C ASP A 157 -3.77 19.08 -24.28
N LEU A 158 -2.86 18.34 -24.92
CA LEU A 158 -1.63 17.80 -24.30
C LEU A 158 -0.69 18.87 -23.71
N LEU A 159 -0.84 20.14 -24.13
CA LEU A 159 -0.06 21.26 -23.58
C LEU A 159 -0.52 21.69 -22.18
N LYS A 160 -1.76 21.39 -21.81
CA LYS A 160 -2.35 21.71 -20.50
C LYS A 160 -2.28 20.55 -19.50
N GLU A 161 -1.96 19.36 -19.99
CA GLU A 161 -1.92 18.15 -19.18
C GLU A 161 -0.56 17.97 -18.50
N THR A 162 -0.56 17.21 -17.40
CA THR A 162 0.67 16.71 -16.78
C THR A 162 0.74 15.19 -16.93
N HIS A 163 1.95 14.65 -16.81
CA HIS A 163 2.13 13.21 -16.78
C HIS A 163 1.26 12.54 -15.70
N PHE A 164 1.10 13.18 -14.54
CA PHE A 164 0.24 12.68 -13.47
C PHE A 164 -1.24 12.74 -13.82
N SER A 165 -1.74 13.85 -14.38
CA SER A 165 -3.17 13.96 -14.72
C SER A 165 -3.59 12.91 -15.74
N ILE A 166 -2.71 12.59 -16.69
CA ILE A 166 -2.96 11.53 -17.67
C ILE A 166 -3.00 10.15 -17.02
N LEU A 167 -1.97 9.77 -16.26
CA LEU A 167 -1.96 8.47 -15.59
C LEU A 167 -3.19 8.30 -14.70
N ARG A 168 -3.48 9.33 -13.89
CA ARG A 168 -4.64 9.30 -12.99
C ARG A 168 -5.93 9.12 -13.78
N THR A 169 -6.13 9.89 -14.84
CA THR A 169 -7.39 9.79 -15.59
C THR A 169 -7.52 8.44 -16.29
N ALA A 170 -6.41 7.90 -16.82
CA ALA A 170 -6.41 6.56 -17.42
C ALA A 170 -6.86 5.51 -16.41
N LEU A 171 -6.27 5.52 -15.21
CA LEU A 171 -6.61 4.58 -14.15
C LEU A 171 -8.03 4.79 -13.63
N ASP A 172 -8.49 6.05 -13.47
CA ASP A 172 -9.87 6.35 -13.06
C ASP A 172 -10.90 5.90 -14.12
N GLU A 173 -10.60 6.03 -15.41
CA GLU A 173 -11.45 5.56 -16.52
C GLU A 173 -11.60 4.03 -16.51
N GLU A 174 -10.52 3.29 -16.26
CA GLU A 174 -10.56 1.81 -16.24
C GLU A 174 -11.12 1.24 -14.94
N LEU A 175 -10.89 1.90 -13.80
CA LEU A 175 -11.38 1.46 -12.49
C LEU A 175 -12.83 1.88 -12.21
N GLY A 176 -13.29 2.96 -12.84
CA GLY A 176 -14.63 3.52 -12.66
C GLY A 176 -15.77 2.51 -12.86
N PRO A 177 -15.78 1.71 -13.95
CA PRO A 177 -16.78 0.65 -14.16
C PRO A 177 -16.85 -0.40 -13.04
N LEU A 178 -15.75 -0.58 -12.28
CA LEU A 178 -15.68 -1.50 -11.14
C LEU A 178 -16.08 -0.83 -9.81
N GLY A 179 -16.55 0.43 -9.85
CA GLY A 179 -16.86 1.21 -8.65
C GLY A 179 -15.63 1.58 -7.83
N LYS A 180 -14.44 1.56 -8.44
CA LYS A 180 -13.15 1.86 -7.82
C LYS A 180 -12.61 3.19 -8.37
N GLY A 181 -11.65 3.77 -7.69
CA GLY A 181 -11.00 5.01 -8.13
C GLY A 181 -9.60 5.17 -7.54
N VAL A 182 -8.83 6.07 -8.12
CA VAL A 182 -7.47 6.36 -7.69
C VAL A 182 -7.50 7.24 -6.43
N LEU A 183 -6.85 6.77 -5.37
CA LEU A 183 -6.63 7.57 -4.16
C LEU A 183 -5.31 8.31 -4.24
N VAL A 184 -5.37 9.63 -4.13
CA VAL A 184 -4.20 10.50 -4.16
C VAL A 184 -3.99 11.06 -2.76
N TYR A 185 -2.90 10.68 -2.11
CA TYR A 185 -2.46 11.30 -0.86
C TYR A 185 -1.61 12.53 -1.18
N THR A 186 -1.97 13.66 -0.60
CA THR A 186 -1.11 14.86 -0.63
C THR A 186 -1.09 15.45 0.79
N GLN A 187 0.09 15.82 1.27
CA GLN A 187 0.25 16.40 2.63
C GLN A 187 -0.51 17.74 2.80
N HIS A 188 -0.95 18.36 1.70
CA HIS A 188 -1.62 19.66 1.68
C HIS A 188 -2.95 19.66 0.90
N ALA A 189 -3.67 18.54 0.85
CA ALA A 189 -4.97 18.49 0.21
C ALA A 189 -5.89 19.59 0.76
N LYS A 190 -6.24 20.58 -0.08
CA LYS A 190 -7.26 21.60 0.23
C LYS A 190 -8.66 21.00 0.32
N THR A 191 -8.83 19.77 -0.17
CA THR A 191 -10.07 19.00 -0.10
C THR A 191 -10.15 18.27 1.24
N VAL A 192 -11.16 18.66 2.03
CA VAL A 192 -11.53 18.02 3.30
C VAL A 192 -12.05 16.61 3.02
N SER A 193 -11.14 15.63 2.99
CA SER A 193 -11.54 14.24 3.17
C SER A 193 -12.19 14.10 4.55
N LYS A 194 -13.26 13.31 4.63
CA LYS A 194 -13.91 12.96 5.90
C LYS A 194 -13.88 11.44 6.06
N PRO A 195 -13.10 10.88 7.02
CA PRO A 195 -12.16 11.58 7.90
C PRO A 195 -10.94 12.15 7.14
N PRO A 196 -10.26 13.16 7.70
CA PRO A 196 -9.05 13.71 7.08
C PRO A 196 -7.97 12.64 6.96
N LEU A 197 -7.28 12.64 5.82
CA LEU A 197 -6.08 11.83 5.62
C LEU A 197 -4.98 12.30 6.58
N PHE A 198 -4.30 11.35 7.22
CA PHE A 198 -3.12 11.64 8.04
C PHE A 198 -2.13 10.49 7.98
N ASN A 199 -0.90 10.76 8.41
CA ASN A 199 0.14 9.76 8.51
C ASN A 199 0.86 9.84 9.85
N CYS A 200 1.51 8.75 10.24
CA CYS A 200 2.46 8.72 11.36
C CYS A 200 3.61 7.76 11.09
N SER A 201 4.80 8.12 11.55
CA SER A 201 5.96 7.23 11.55
C SER A 201 5.83 6.21 12.68
N ALA A 202 6.29 4.99 12.44
CA ALA A 202 6.34 3.94 13.45
C ALA A 202 7.43 2.92 13.12
N VAL A 203 7.59 1.93 14.00
CA VAL A 203 8.43 0.75 13.78
C VAL A 203 7.57 -0.50 13.89
N LEU A 204 7.44 -1.24 12.78
CA LEU A 204 6.77 -2.53 12.73
C LEU A 204 7.69 -3.62 13.27
N SER A 205 7.22 -4.36 14.26
CA SER A 205 7.92 -5.53 14.80
C SER A 205 7.85 -6.72 13.83
N PRO A 206 8.79 -7.67 13.91
CA PRO A 206 8.72 -8.92 13.16
C PRO A 206 7.38 -9.63 13.34
N ILE A 207 6.88 -10.25 12.27
CA ILE A 207 5.59 -10.96 12.30
C ILE A 207 5.87 -12.46 12.22
N MET A 208 5.54 -13.19 13.29
CA MET A 208 5.80 -14.62 13.36
C MET A 208 5.13 -15.40 12.22
N GLY A 209 5.88 -16.34 11.63
CA GLY A 209 5.42 -17.17 10.53
C GLY A 209 5.14 -16.38 9.24
N THR A 210 5.98 -15.37 8.97
CA THR A 210 5.99 -14.56 7.74
C THR A 210 7.42 -14.33 7.28
N PHE A 211 7.62 -13.74 6.10
CA PHE A 211 8.96 -13.35 5.61
C PHE A 211 9.49 -12.07 6.28
N LEU A 212 8.66 -11.34 7.04
CA LEU A 212 9.08 -10.15 7.78
C LEU A 212 9.68 -10.56 9.14
N THR A 213 10.97 -10.94 9.11
CA THR A 213 11.70 -11.44 10.28
C THR A 213 12.42 -10.35 11.07
N GLU A 214 12.53 -9.15 10.52
CA GLU A 214 13.25 -8.02 11.12
C GLU A 214 12.31 -6.85 11.40
N LYS A 215 12.75 -5.94 12.29
CA LYS A 215 12.03 -4.69 12.52
C LYS A 215 12.10 -3.83 11.26
N SER A 216 11.00 -3.17 10.94
CA SER A 216 10.90 -2.31 9.76
C SER A 216 10.43 -0.92 10.19
N GLU A 217 11.20 0.10 9.85
CA GLU A 217 10.82 1.50 10.06
C GLU A 217 10.04 1.99 8.83
N GLY A 218 9.05 2.85 9.06
CA GLY A 218 8.20 3.32 7.98
C GLY A 218 7.09 4.24 8.45
N SER A 219 6.11 4.45 7.58
CA SER A 219 4.97 5.33 7.84
C SER A 219 3.64 4.62 7.59
N LEU A 220 2.70 4.78 8.51
CA LEU A 220 1.30 4.45 8.32
C LEU A 220 0.59 5.63 7.67
N LEU A 221 -0.15 5.40 6.59
CA LEU A 221 -1.06 6.37 6.02
C LEU A 221 -2.48 5.85 6.17
N PHE A 222 -3.33 6.66 6.80
CA PHE A 222 -4.72 6.35 7.05
C PHE A 222 -5.57 6.93 5.91
N LEU A 223 -6.08 6.04 5.07
CA LEU A 223 -6.82 6.36 3.85
C LEU A 223 -8.33 6.06 4.05
N PRO A 224 -9.22 6.59 3.20
CA PRO A 224 -10.66 6.38 3.34
C PRO A 224 -11.08 4.95 3.00
N SER A 225 -10.19 4.16 2.41
CA SER A 225 -10.40 2.75 2.02
C SER A 225 -9.69 1.74 2.95
N GLY A 226 -8.85 2.21 3.87
CA GLY A 226 -8.00 1.36 4.71
C GLY A 226 -6.69 2.03 5.11
N ILE A 227 -5.73 1.24 5.59
CA ILE A 227 -4.43 1.72 6.06
C ILE A 227 -3.33 1.17 5.14
N ILE A 228 -2.40 2.01 4.69
CA ILE A 228 -1.20 1.55 3.99
C ILE A 228 0.04 1.76 4.87
N TRP A 229 0.87 0.73 4.98
CA TRP A 229 2.18 0.77 5.62
C TRP A 229 3.24 0.94 4.54
N LEU A 230 3.96 2.06 4.58
CA LEU A 230 5.05 2.38 3.67
C LEU A 230 6.39 2.13 4.35
N ALA A 231 7.02 1.03 3.97
CA ALA A 231 8.39 0.66 4.28
C ALA A 231 8.96 -0.15 3.09
N ASP A 232 10.09 -0.83 3.29
CA ASP A 232 10.66 -1.73 2.27
C ASP A 232 9.67 -2.82 1.84
N THR A 233 8.93 -3.37 2.80
CA THR A 233 7.76 -4.21 2.53
C THR A 233 6.48 -3.41 2.74
N VAL A 234 5.76 -3.15 1.65
CA VAL A 234 4.52 -2.40 1.68
C VAL A 234 3.36 -3.32 2.04
N LEU A 235 2.50 -2.88 2.96
CA LEU A 235 1.24 -3.57 3.29
C LEU A 235 0.07 -2.65 3.00
N TYR A 236 -0.98 -3.20 2.41
CA TYR A 236 -2.28 -2.51 2.32
C TYR A 236 -3.32 -3.28 3.11
N LEU A 237 -3.91 -2.62 4.09
CA LEU A 237 -4.85 -3.16 5.06
C LEU A 237 -6.25 -2.57 4.78
N PRO A 238 -7.02 -3.14 3.85
CA PRO A 238 -8.40 -2.73 3.62
C PRO A 238 -9.24 -3.04 4.88
N PHE A 239 -10.36 -2.33 5.07
CA PHE A 239 -11.19 -2.52 6.26
C PHE A 239 -11.72 -3.94 6.45
N ASN A 240 -12.00 -4.65 5.37
CA ASN A 240 -12.42 -6.06 5.44
C ASN A 240 -11.31 -6.99 5.97
N SER A 241 -10.04 -6.56 5.96
CA SER A 241 -8.92 -7.28 6.56
C SER A 241 -8.69 -6.94 8.04
N LEU A 242 -9.12 -5.76 8.49
CA LEU A 242 -8.86 -5.20 9.82
C LEU A 242 -9.94 -5.66 10.82
N LYS A 243 -9.57 -6.52 11.77
CA LYS A 243 -10.50 -7.03 12.81
C LYS A 243 -10.57 -6.12 14.02
N SER A 244 -9.44 -5.58 14.45
CA SER A 244 -9.37 -4.62 15.57
C SER A 244 -8.12 -3.75 15.49
N LEU A 245 -8.21 -2.59 16.13
CA LEU A 245 -7.13 -1.64 16.35
C LEU A 245 -7.03 -1.33 17.84
N HIS A 246 -5.90 -1.63 18.46
CA HIS A 246 -5.65 -1.25 19.85
C HIS A 246 -4.53 -0.22 19.91
N LEU A 247 -4.75 0.92 20.58
CA LEU A 247 -3.70 1.85 20.94
C LEU A 247 -3.10 1.46 22.27
N LEU A 248 -1.78 1.35 22.31
CA LEU A 248 -1.01 0.96 23.48
C LEU A 248 -0.29 2.18 24.04
N PHE A 249 -0.60 2.56 25.28
CA PHE A 249 0.09 3.63 26.00
C PHE A 249 1.09 3.04 26.98
N ILE A 250 2.34 3.44 26.82
CA ILE A 250 3.45 2.99 27.66
C ILE A 250 3.70 4.05 28.73
N ARG A 251 3.61 3.65 30.00
CA ARG A 251 3.90 4.51 31.15
C ARG A 251 5.25 4.17 31.76
N ASP A 252 5.95 5.21 32.19
CA ASP A 252 7.15 5.11 33.01
C ASP A 252 6.78 5.42 34.47
N GLU A 253 6.77 4.40 35.33
CA GLU A 253 6.50 4.55 36.77
C GLU A 253 7.74 5.00 37.57
N ALA A 254 8.72 5.65 36.92
CA ALA A 254 9.84 6.28 37.61
C ALA A 254 9.40 7.53 38.39
N SER A 255 8.63 7.38 39.47
CA SER A 255 8.74 8.22 40.67
C SER A 255 7.80 7.76 41.79
N ALA A 256 8.37 7.42 42.94
CA ALA A 256 7.66 7.27 44.22
C ALA A 256 7.07 8.60 44.77
N THR A 257 7.13 9.70 44.01
CA THR A 257 6.63 11.03 44.37
C THR A 257 5.62 11.62 43.39
N ALA A 258 5.19 10.88 42.35
CA ALA A 258 4.14 11.37 41.45
C ALA A 258 2.76 11.16 42.10
N GLU A 259 2.22 12.19 42.74
CA GLU A 259 0.89 12.17 43.35
C GLU A 259 -0.25 12.04 42.33
N ASP A 260 0.02 12.21 41.03
CA ASP A 260 -0.91 12.02 39.92
C ASP A 260 -0.25 11.18 38.81
N ARG A 261 -0.82 10.00 38.54
CA ARG A 261 -0.58 9.05 37.41
C ARG A 261 0.73 9.24 36.61
N SER A 262 1.63 8.26 36.70
CA SER A 262 2.88 8.12 35.94
C SER A 262 2.77 8.55 34.46
N PRO A 263 3.71 9.35 33.91
CA PRO A 263 3.58 9.92 32.56
C PRO A 263 3.59 8.85 31.46
N ILE A 264 2.86 9.12 30.37
CA ILE A 264 2.94 8.33 29.13
C ILE A 264 4.22 8.74 28.41
N VAL A 265 5.11 7.78 28.17
CA VAL A 265 6.41 8.02 27.53
C VAL A 265 6.46 7.54 26.09
N ALA A 266 5.56 6.64 25.69
CA ALA A 266 5.45 6.18 24.30
C ALA A 266 4.04 5.68 23.98
N MET A 267 3.74 5.62 22.68
CA MET A 267 2.54 4.99 22.13
C MET A 267 2.91 3.95 21.08
N GLY A 268 2.21 2.83 21.10
CA GLY A 268 2.21 1.81 20.06
C GLY A 268 0.79 1.57 19.52
N MET A 269 0.70 0.75 18.48
CA MET A 269 -0.55 0.33 17.89
C MET A 269 -0.48 -1.15 17.52
N ILE A 270 -1.52 -1.89 17.88
CA ILE A 270 -1.66 -3.31 17.60
C ILE A 270 -2.84 -3.46 16.64
N LEU A 271 -2.59 -4.00 15.45
CA LEU A 271 -3.64 -4.32 14.47
C LEU A 271 -3.83 -5.83 14.39
N SER A 272 -5.06 -6.30 14.54
CA SER A 272 -5.41 -7.68 14.20
C SER A 272 -5.89 -7.73 12.75
N VAL A 273 -5.20 -8.50 11.91
CA VAL A 273 -5.32 -8.45 10.44
C VAL A 273 -5.42 -9.84 9.85
N THR A 274 -6.21 -9.99 8.79
CA THR A 274 -6.49 -11.25 8.08
C THR A 274 -5.94 -11.26 6.64
N GLU A 275 -6.04 -12.39 5.95
CA GLU A 275 -5.82 -12.49 4.50
C GLU A 275 -7.18 -12.56 3.78
N PRO A 276 -7.86 -11.43 3.51
CA PRO A 276 -9.29 -11.41 3.19
C PRO A 276 -9.62 -12.22 1.93
N PHE A 277 -8.75 -12.18 0.91
CA PHE A 277 -8.92 -12.98 -0.31
C PHE A 277 -8.84 -14.48 -0.03
N TYR A 278 -7.80 -14.94 0.68
CA TYR A 278 -7.56 -16.37 0.88
C TYR A 278 -8.51 -17.01 1.88
N GLU A 279 -8.91 -16.28 2.94
CA GLU A 279 -9.93 -16.73 3.88
C GLU A 279 -11.28 -16.96 3.19
N ALA A 280 -11.67 -16.07 2.28
CA ALA A 280 -12.90 -16.23 1.50
C ALA A 280 -12.88 -17.47 0.59
N GLN A 281 -11.69 -17.95 0.21
CA GLN A 281 -11.49 -19.19 -0.56
C GLN A 281 -11.43 -20.45 0.32
N GLY A 282 -11.74 -20.35 1.62
CA GLY A 282 -11.74 -21.49 2.54
C GLY A 282 -10.34 -21.97 2.95
N HIS A 283 -9.28 -21.18 2.68
CA HIS A 283 -7.97 -21.46 3.24
C HIS A 283 -8.00 -21.16 4.73
N ALA A 284 -7.51 -22.09 5.56
CA ALA A 284 -7.35 -21.88 6.99
C ALA A 284 -6.22 -20.88 7.25
N VAL A 285 -6.57 -19.59 7.21
CA VAL A 285 -5.68 -18.50 7.58
C VAL A 285 -6.20 -17.90 8.87
N GLY A 286 -5.38 -17.94 9.92
CA GLY A 286 -5.67 -17.26 11.18
C GLY A 286 -5.30 -15.78 11.09
N ALA A 287 -6.03 -14.94 11.82
CA ALA A 287 -5.63 -13.54 11.98
C ALA A 287 -4.21 -13.45 12.56
N LYS A 288 -3.40 -12.55 12.00
CA LYS A 288 -2.08 -12.20 12.51
C LYS A 288 -2.15 -10.83 13.17
N THR A 289 -1.24 -10.60 14.12
CA THR A 289 -1.16 -9.33 14.82
C THR A 289 0.04 -8.53 14.33
N LEU A 290 -0.18 -7.30 13.92
CA LEU A 290 0.85 -6.34 13.53
C LEU A 290 1.12 -5.40 14.71
N HIS A 291 2.37 -5.33 15.16
CA HIS A 291 2.77 -4.53 16.32
C HIS A 291 3.61 -3.35 15.85
N PHE A 292 3.00 -2.17 15.83
CA PHE A 292 3.66 -0.90 15.58
C PHE A 292 4.09 -0.29 16.92
N THR A 293 5.35 0.08 17.01
CA THR A 293 5.97 0.70 18.19
C THR A 293 6.54 2.06 17.82
N ASN A 294 6.88 2.87 18.81
CA ASN A 294 7.48 4.19 18.62
C ASN A 294 6.68 5.10 17.66
N ILE A 295 5.37 5.21 17.88
CA ILE A 295 4.57 6.15 17.08
C ILE A 295 5.03 7.57 17.40
N GLU A 296 5.62 8.23 16.42
CA GLU A 296 6.12 9.59 16.57
C GLU A 296 4.99 10.59 16.78
N ASN A 297 5.25 11.63 17.58
CA ASN A 297 4.28 12.69 17.87
C ASN A 297 2.92 12.15 18.36
N PHE A 298 2.93 11.08 19.16
CA PHE A 298 1.70 10.36 19.53
C PHE A 298 0.60 11.26 20.11
N ALA A 299 0.95 12.32 20.84
CA ALA A 299 -0.01 13.27 21.40
C ALA A 299 -0.86 13.99 20.34
N SER A 300 -0.32 14.25 19.13
CA SER A 300 -1.08 14.87 18.04
C SER A 300 -1.80 13.85 17.16
N VAL A 301 -1.27 12.63 17.06
CA VAL A 301 -1.79 11.56 16.19
C VAL A 301 -2.91 10.77 16.87
N GLU A 302 -2.88 10.59 18.19
CA GLU A 302 -3.87 9.79 18.94
C GLU A 302 -5.32 10.20 18.63
N PRO A 303 -5.74 11.48 18.72
CA PRO A 303 -7.12 11.86 18.44
C PRO A 303 -7.53 11.54 17.01
N SER A 304 -6.58 11.61 16.07
CA SER A 304 -6.80 11.30 14.65
C SER A 304 -7.05 9.80 14.45
N ILE A 305 -6.27 8.93 15.10
CA ILE A 305 -6.47 7.47 15.05
C ILE A 305 -7.81 7.07 15.68
N GLN A 306 -8.15 7.66 16.83
CA GLN A 306 -9.43 7.40 17.49
C GLN A 306 -10.62 7.81 16.60
N ASN A 307 -10.60 9.04 16.08
CA ASN A 307 -11.65 9.55 15.21
C ASN A 307 -11.77 8.73 13.92
N TYR A 308 -10.64 8.32 13.33
CA TYR A 308 -10.61 7.45 12.17
C TYR A 308 -11.24 6.08 12.45
N SER A 309 -10.89 5.47 13.58
CA SER A 309 -11.43 4.16 13.97
C SER A 309 -12.94 4.22 14.18
N LEU A 310 -13.43 5.26 14.83
CA LEU A 310 -14.87 5.51 15.01
C LEU A 310 -15.59 5.75 13.68
N ALA A 311 -15.04 6.60 12.82
CA ALA A 311 -15.64 6.94 11.53
C ALA A 311 -15.80 5.74 10.59
N HIS A 312 -14.91 4.75 10.72
CA HIS A 312 -14.90 3.54 9.89
C HIS A 312 -15.43 2.29 10.61
N GLY A 313 -15.97 2.43 11.84
CA GLY A 313 -16.54 1.32 12.59
C GLY A 313 -15.53 0.22 12.96
N ILE A 314 -14.26 0.58 13.09
CA ILE A 314 -13.20 -0.35 13.50
C ILE A 314 -13.35 -0.64 15.00
N ASN A 315 -13.27 -1.92 15.39
CA ASN A 315 -13.24 -2.30 16.80
C ASN A 315 -11.98 -1.72 17.46
N PHE A 316 -12.18 -0.70 18.30
CA PHE A 316 -11.13 0.16 18.84
C PHE A 316 -11.03 0.03 20.35
N MET A 317 -9.80 -0.10 20.86
CA MET A 317 -9.54 -0.13 22.30
C MET A 317 -8.27 0.65 22.65
N LYS A 318 -8.29 1.32 23.80
CA LYS A 318 -7.09 1.90 24.42
C LYS A 318 -6.59 0.96 25.52
N LEU A 319 -5.30 0.66 25.50
CA LEU A 319 -4.61 -0.24 26.40
C LEU A 319 -3.45 0.48 27.08
N GLU A 320 -3.15 0.11 28.31
CA GLU A 320 -1.97 0.55 29.04
C GLU A 320 -1.00 -0.61 29.27
N GLN A 321 0.30 -0.28 29.21
CA GLN A 321 1.38 -1.15 29.65
C GLN A 321 2.33 -0.35 30.55
N THR A 322 2.55 -0.90 31.75
CA THR A 322 3.52 -0.43 32.74
C THR A 322 4.80 -1.24 32.60
N PHE A 323 5.95 -0.58 32.46
CA PHE A 323 7.23 -1.28 32.23
C PHE A 323 7.87 -1.86 33.49
N TYR A 324 7.64 -1.24 34.65
CA TYR A 324 8.34 -1.61 35.88
C TYR A 324 7.59 -1.06 37.09
N ASP A 325 7.17 -1.92 38.02
CA ASP A 325 6.66 -1.51 39.33
C ASP A 325 7.87 -1.26 40.24
N TYR A 326 8.22 0.02 40.44
CA TYR A 326 9.34 0.40 41.31
C TYR A 326 9.04 0.20 42.80
N ALA A 327 7.77 0.14 43.21
CA ALA A 327 7.38 -0.11 44.60
C ALA A 327 7.54 -1.59 44.97
N GLN A 328 7.30 -2.50 44.03
CA GLN A 328 7.47 -3.95 44.22
C GLN A 328 8.78 -4.49 43.63
N GLY A 329 9.53 -3.67 42.89
CA GLY A 329 10.78 -4.05 42.25
C GLY A 329 10.61 -5.13 41.18
N GLN A 330 9.46 -5.16 40.48
CA GLN A 330 9.14 -6.19 39.49
C GLN A 330 8.84 -5.59 38.12
N MET A 331 9.31 -6.27 37.07
CA MET A 331 8.82 -6.03 35.72
C MET A 331 7.36 -6.50 35.61
N MET A 332 6.48 -5.58 35.25
CA MET A 332 5.09 -5.90 34.96
C MET A 332 4.97 -6.36 33.50
N THR A 333 4.30 -7.49 33.28
CA THR A 333 3.98 -7.99 31.94
C THR A 333 2.47 -8.05 31.78
N GLY A 334 1.95 -7.49 30.68
CA GLY A 334 0.51 -7.50 30.39
C GLY A 334 0.00 -6.18 29.80
N TYR A 335 -1.23 -6.25 29.26
CA TYR A 335 -1.99 -5.10 28.79
C TYR A 335 -3.26 -4.99 29.63
N MET A 336 -3.56 -3.80 30.13
CA MET A 336 -4.84 -3.52 30.80
C MET A 336 -5.64 -2.51 29.97
N PRO A 337 -6.98 -2.59 29.91
CA PRO A 337 -7.77 -1.51 29.35
C PRO A 337 -7.43 -0.19 30.04
N LEU A 338 -7.22 0.87 29.27
CA LEU A 338 -7.02 2.21 29.81
C LEU A 338 -8.28 2.58 30.61
N ALA A 339 -8.13 2.79 31.91
CA ALA A 339 -9.22 3.22 32.77
C ALA A 339 -9.62 4.65 32.36
N ASP A 340 -10.70 4.77 31.59
CA ASP A 340 -11.26 6.06 31.21
C ASP A 340 -11.84 6.73 32.48
N PRO A 341 -11.33 7.89 32.92
CA PRO A 341 -11.93 8.60 34.05
C PRO A 341 -13.31 9.21 33.71
N ALA A 342 -13.80 9.06 32.48
CA ALA A 342 -15.10 9.55 32.04
C ALA A 342 -15.91 8.47 31.31
N MET A 343 -16.47 7.53 32.08
CA MET A 343 -17.78 6.94 31.79
C MET A 343 -18.78 7.38 32.86
#